data_AF-A0A938QFK3-F1
#
_entry.id   AF-A0A938QFK3-F1
#
_cell.length_a   1.000
_cell.length_b   1.000
_cell.length_c   1.000
_cell.angle_alpha   90.00
_cell.angle_beta   90.00
_cell.angle_gamma   90.00
#
_symmetry.space_group_name_H-M   'P 1'
#
loop_
_entity.id
_entity.type
_entity.pdbx_description
1 polymer ?
#
loop_
_entity_poly.entity_id
_entity_poly.type
_entity_poly.pdbx_seq_one_letter_code
_entity_poly.pdbx_strand_id
1 'polypeptide(L)' 'MLNVICPHNCKDCYAVNVCAIHALSDQDNAIYVDTAKCIGCGCCKTACVTFGYKALQDKTENWLKGAA' A
#
# COMPACT_ATOMS: atom_id res chain seq x y z
N MET A 1 2.27 2.59 15.38
CA MET A 1 0.85 2.19 15.46
C MET A 1 0.54 1.41 14.20
N LEU A 2 -0.07 0.23 14.32
CA LEU A 2 -0.39 -0.61 13.17
C LEU A 2 -1.67 -0.12 12.49
N ASN A 3 -1.60 0.13 11.18
CA ASN A 3 -2.73 0.54 10.35
C ASN A 3 -2.87 -0.38 9.14
N VAL A 4 -4.09 -0.78 8.81
CA VAL A 4 -4.37 -1.54 7.58
C VAL A 4 -4.22 -0.64 6.37
N ILE A 5 -3.52 -1.11 5.34
CA ILE A 5 -3.30 -0.36 4.08
C ILE A 5 -3.76 -1.10 2.82
N CYS A 6 -4.01 -2.41 2.91
CA CYS A 6 -4.48 -3.21 1.78
C CYS A 6 -5.21 -4.46 2.29
N PRO A 7 -6.39 -4.82 1.73
CA PRO A 7 -7.12 -6.03 2.09
C PRO A 7 -6.60 -7.30 1.38
N HIS A 8 -5.29 -7.37 1.10
CA HIS A 8 -4.65 -8.48 0.39
C HIS A 8 -5.11 -8.63 -1.08
N ASN A 9 -5.04 -7.54 -1.86
CA ASN A 9 -5.42 -7.53 -3.29
C ASN A 9 -4.58 -8.45 -4.19
N CYS A 10 -3.43 -8.95 -3.72
CA CYS A 10 -2.49 -9.75 -4.49
C CYS A 10 -2.10 -10.97 -3.68
N LYS A 11 -1.87 -12.11 -4.34
CA LYS A 11 -1.42 -13.35 -3.67
C LYS A 11 -0.12 -13.17 -2.88
N ASP A 12 0.82 -12.40 -3.44
CA ASP A 12 2.10 -12.08 -2.79
C ASP A 12 2.29 -10.55 -2.77
N CYS A 13 2.61 -10.00 -1.60
CA CYS A 13 2.70 -8.55 -1.42
C CYS A 13 4.07 -7.97 -1.81
N TYR A 14 4.13 -7.26 -2.94
CA TYR A 14 5.33 -6.53 -3.37
C TYR A 14 5.77 -5.43 -2.39
N ALA A 15 4.81 -4.72 -1.77
CA ALA A 15 5.10 -3.60 -0.86
C ALA A 15 5.84 -4.04 0.41
N VAL A 16 5.53 -5.23 0.92
CA VAL A 16 6.21 -5.82 2.10
C VAL A 16 7.67 -6.12 1.76
N ASN A 17 7.92 -6.75 0.60
CA ASN A 17 9.26 -7.17 0.19
C ASN A 17 10.25 -6.02 -0.04
N VAL A 18 9.78 -4.83 -0.41
CA VAL A 18 10.65 -3.67 -0.67
C VAL A 18 10.85 -2.76 0.55
N CYS A 19 10.22 -3.06 1.69
CA CYS A 19 10.33 -2.21 2.87
C CYS A 19 11.68 -2.43 3.57
N ALA A 20 12.64 -1.53 3.33
CA ALA A 20 14.00 -1.62 3.87
C ALA A 20 14.09 -1.65 5.41
N ILE A 21 13.07 -1.15 6.11
CA ILE A 21 13.02 -1.10 7.58
C ILE A 21 11.97 -2.06 8.18
N HIS A 22 11.37 -2.91 7.36
CA HIS A 22 10.35 -3.87 7.79
C HIS A 22 9.20 -3.24 8.59
N ALA A 23 8.74 -2.06 8.16
CA ALA A 23 7.57 -1.40 8.74
C ALA A 23 6.24 -1.96 8.22
N LEU A 24 6.26 -2.83 7.21
CA LEU A 24 5.07 -3.49 6.69
C LEU A 24 5.04 -4.97 7.10
N SER A 25 3.84 -5.48 7.39
CA SER A 25 3.60 -6.90 7.67
C SER A 25 2.41 -7.43 6.88
N ASP A 26 2.49 -8.70 6.49
CA ASP A 26 1.40 -9.48 5.90
C ASP A 26 0.87 -10.43 6.97
N GLN A 27 -0.36 -10.18 7.45
CA GLN A 27 -1.00 -10.97 8.49
C GLN A 27 -2.52 -10.82 8.40
N ASP A 28 -3.28 -11.75 8.96
CA ASP A 28 -4.74 -11.63 9.09
C ASP A 28 -5.46 -11.31 7.76
N ASN A 29 -4.93 -11.81 6.63
CA ASN A 29 -5.40 -11.54 5.28
C ASN A 29 -5.46 -10.03 4.93
N ALA A 30 -4.51 -9.26 5.45
CA ALA A 30 -4.35 -7.84 5.17
C ALA A 30 -2.88 -7.41 5.29
N ILE A 31 -2.55 -6.28 4.66
CA ILE A 31 -1.24 -5.67 4.79
C ILE A 31 -1.33 -4.51 5.76
N TYR A 32 -0.45 -4.51 6.74
CA TYR A 32 -0.36 -3.49 7.78
C TYR A 32 0.90 -2.65 7.62
N VAL A 33 0.84 -1.40 8.06
CA VAL A 33 2.01 -0.54 8.25
C VAL A 33 2.11 -0.12 9.72
N ASP A 34 3.28 -0.30 10.31
CA ASP A 34 3.62 0.30 11.60
C ASP A 34 4.12 1.73 11.38
N THR A 35 3.25 2.71 11.63
CA THR A 35 3.57 4.13 11.44
C THR A 35 4.61 4.67 12.41
N ALA A 36 4.90 3.96 13.51
CA ALA A 36 5.97 4.37 14.41
C ALA A 36 7.36 4.02 13.86
N LYS A 37 7.44 2.98 13.01
CA LYS A 37 8.68 2.58 12.33
C LYS A 37 8.84 3.25 10.97
N CYS A 38 7.73 3.47 10.26
CA CYS A 38 7.74 3.99 8.89
C CYS A 38 8.49 5.33 8.74
N ILE A 39 9.54 5.35 7.91
CA ILE A 39 10.34 6.55 7.60
C ILE A 39 9.85 7.34 6.38
N GLY A 40 8.78 6.90 5.71
CA GLY A 40 8.20 7.62 4.58
C GLY A 40 9.01 7.58 3.28
N CYS A 41 9.90 6.62 3.07
CA CYS A 41 10.76 6.55 1.87
C CYS A 41 10.01 6.36 0.54
N GLY A 42 8.75 5.91 0.56
CA GLY A 42 7.91 5.76 -0.64
C GLY A 42 8.15 4.49 -1.46
N CYS A 43 9.13 3.64 -1.14
CA CYS A 43 9.42 2.42 -1.91
C CYS A 43 8.22 1.49 -2.06
N CYS A 44 7.42 1.31 -1.00
CA CYS A 44 6.21 0.50 -1.01
C CYS A 44 5.16 1.02 -2.01
N LYS A 45 5.02 2.35 -2.15
CA LYS A 45 4.13 2.98 -3.13
C LYS A 45 4.63 2.81 -4.56
N THR A 46 5.94 2.80 -4.77
CA THR A 46 6.52 2.57 -6.09
C THR A 46 6.35 1.11 -6.54
N ALA A 47 6.52 0.16 -5.62
CA ALA A 47 6.43 -1.26 -5.92
C ALA A 47 4.99 -1.78 -6.07
N CYS A 48 4.02 -1.18 -5.37
CA CYS A 48 2.64 -1.64 -5.38
C CYS A 48 1.78 -0.88 -6.38
N VAL A 49 1.25 -1.59 -7.39
CA VAL A 49 0.39 -1.01 -8.42
C VAL A 49 -0.99 -0.59 -7.93
N THR A 50 -1.44 -1.08 -6.77
CA THR A 50 -2.74 -0.74 -6.17
C THR A 50 -2.62 0.42 -5.17
N PHE A 51 -1.51 0.48 -4.44
CA PHE A 51 -1.25 1.47 -3.40
C PHE A 51 -0.48 2.70 -3.91
N GLY A 52 0.18 2.57 -5.06
CA GLY A 52 1.03 3.59 -5.66
C GLY A 52 0.29 4.68 -6.43
N TYR A 53 0.97 5.80 -6.64
CA TYR A 53 0.45 6.89 -7.49
C TYR A 53 0.15 6.43 -8.93
N LYS A 54 0.83 5.39 -9.41
CA LYS A 54 0.54 4.75 -10.71
C LYS A 54 -0.84 4.09 -10.75
N ALA A 55 -1.34 3.59 -9.61
CA ALA A 55 -2.71 3.08 -9.50
C ALA A 55 -3.77 4.12 -9.89
N LEU A 56 -3.40 5.40 -9.79
CA LEU A 56 -4.27 6.55 -10.02
C LEU A 56 -4.07 7.18 -11.40
N GLN A 57 -3.07 6.74 -12.20
CA GLN A 57 -2.73 7.38 -13.48
C GLN A 57 -3.88 7.34 -14.48
N ASP A 58 -4.64 6.24 -14.50
CA ASP A 58 -5.80 6.07 -15.39
C ASP A 58 -7.14 6.34 -14.67
N LYS A 59 -7.08 6.87 -13.44
CA LYS A 59 -8.27 7.12 -12.62
C LYS A 59 -8.62 8.60 -12.65
N THR A 60 -9.82 8.92 -13.15
CA THR A 60 -10.32 10.29 -13.15
C THR A 60 -10.67 10.76 -11.74
N GLU A 61 -10.71 12.08 -11.52
CA GLU A 61 -11.13 12.67 -10.24
C GLU A 61 -12.54 12.19 -9.83
N ASN A 62 -13.43 11.99 -10.79
CA ASN A 62 -14.77 11.47 -10.55
C ASN A 62 -14.75 10.02 -10.05
N TRP A 63 -13.90 9.17 -10.64
CA TRP A 63 -13.68 7.79 -10.16
C TRP A 63 -13.15 7.77 -8.72
N LEU A 64 -12.25 8.69 -8.38
CA LEU A 64 -11.69 8.83 -7.03
C LEU A 64 -12.72 9.32 -6.00
N LYS A 65 -13.70 10.12 -6.44
CA LYS A 65 -14.81 10.60 -5.61
C LYS A 65 -15.95 9.56 -5.46
N GLY A 66 -15.85 8.39 -6.11
CA GLY A 66 -16.91 7.37 -6.09
C GLY A 66 -18.18 7.80 -6.81
N ALA A 67 -18.11 8.84 -7.66
CA ALA A 67 -19.20 9.23 -8.52
C ALA A 67 -19.16 8.33 -9.76
N ALA A 68 -20.08 7.37 -9.82
CA ALA A 68 -20.33 6.52 -10.99
C ALA A 68 -20.84 7.35 -12.17
#